data_AF-A0A1V1WZM9-F1
#
_entry.id   AF-A0A1V1WZM9-F1
#
_cell.length_a   1.000
_cell.length_b   1.000
_cell.length_c   1.000
_cell.angle_alpha   90.00
_cell.angle_beta   90.00
_cell.angle_gamma   90.00
#
_symmetry.space_group_name_H-M   'P 1'
#
loop_
_entity.id
_entity.type
_entity.pdbx_description
1 polymer ?
#
loop_
_entity_poly.entity_id
_entity_poly.type
_entity_poly.pdbx_seq_one_letter_code
_entity_poly.pdbx_strand_id
1 'polypeptide(L)' 'MVIEGVSEKGDISFLLPKRRFLVECEFKDRVERKRLILDTVLLEPELGTVVLIWRASIVAHRQLHQIQYCEVRELEPWEP' A
#
# COMPACT_ATOMS: atom_id res chain seq x y z
N MET A 1 -13.39 6.31 6.17
CA MET A 1 -13.39 5.01 6.86
C MET A 1 -12.62 5.19 8.15
N VAL A 2 -13.25 4.85 9.28
CA VAL A 2 -12.67 4.90 10.63
C VAL A 2 -12.39 3.45 11.02
N ILE A 3 -11.25 3.20 11.68
CA ILE A 3 -10.98 1.90 12.30
C ILE A 3 -11.00 2.08 13.81
N GLU A 4 -11.57 1.08 14.48
CA GLU A 4 -11.71 1.01 15.93
C GLU A 4 -11.03 -0.26 16.48
N GLY A 5 -10.43 -0.14 17.66
CA GLY A 5 -9.82 -1.24 18.40
C GLY A 5 -9.86 -0.96 19.90
N VAL A 6 -9.46 -1.95 20.70
CA VAL A 6 -9.52 -1.88 22.17
C VAL A 6 -8.11 -1.96 22.74
N SER A 7 -7.79 -1.07 23.68
CA SER A 7 -6.58 -1.13 24.51
C SER A 7 -6.95 -1.15 26.00
N GLU A 8 -6.04 -1.53 26.88
CA GLU A 8 -6.25 -1.43 28.33
C GLU A 8 -6.56 0.00 28.80
N LYS A 9 -6.23 1.02 28.00
CA LYS A 9 -6.48 2.44 28.28
C LYS A 9 -7.78 2.97 27.67
N GLY A 10 -8.57 2.11 27.02
CA GLY A 10 -9.81 2.45 26.33
C GLY A 10 -9.72 2.30 24.81
N ASP A 11 -10.72 2.86 24.12
CA ASP A 11 -10.91 2.71 22.67
C ASP A 11 -9.84 3.46 21.87
N ILE A 12 -9.40 2.83 20.78
CA ILE A 12 -8.52 3.45 19.77
C ILE A 12 -9.33 3.67 18.51
N SER A 13 -9.50 4.92 18.11
CA SER A 13 -10.17 5.30 16.86
C SER A 13 -9.30 6.25 16.05
N PHE A 14 -9.15 6.01 14.74
CA PHE A 14 -8.48 6.98 13.85
C PHE A 14 -8.97 6.90 12.40
N LEU A 15 -8.71 7.99 11.67
CA LEU A 15 -9.03 8.11 10.25
C LEU A 15 -7.95 7.45 9.40
N LEU A 16 -8.36 6.61 8.47
CA LEU A 16 -7.42 6.04 7.52
C LEU A 16 -6.89 7.09 6.53
N PRO A 17 -5.59 7.03 6.19
CA PRO A 17 -5.02 7.92 5.20
C PRO A 17 -5.68 7.71 3.83
N LYS A 18 -6.00 8.80 3.15
CA LYS A 18 -6.58 8.80 1.79
C LYS A 18 -5.49 8.87 0.69
N ARG A 19 -4.25 8.57 1.05
CA ARG A 19 -3.08 8.66 0.17
C ARG A 19 -3.20 7.59 -0.92
N ARG A 20 -2.98 8.00 -2.17
CA ARG A 20 -3.03 7.11 -3.33
C ARG A 20 -1.60 6.84 -3.76
N PHE A 21 -1.23 5.56 -3.83
CA PHE A 21 0.11 5.15 -4.26
C PHE A 21 0.01 4.35 -5.56
N LEU A 22 1.02 4.53 -6.40
CA LEU A 22 1.23 3.75 -7.62
C LEU A 22 2.56 3.01 -7.50
N VAL A 23 2.55 1.74 -7.88
CA VAL A 23 3.77 1.02 -8.20
C VAL A 23 3.92 0.98 -9.71
N GLU A 24 5.12 1.32 -10.16
CA GLU A 24 5.57 1.16 -11.53
C GLU A 24 6.71 0.15 -11.54
N CYS A 25 6.59 -0.87 -12.39
CA CYS A 25 7.67 -1.83 -12.61
C CYS A 25 8.05 -1.80 -14.09
N GLU A 26 9.31 -1.47 -14.35
CA GLU A 26 9.89 -1.53 -15.69
C GLU A 26 10.49 -2.91 -15.92
N PHE A 27 10.12 -3.49 -17.05
CA PHE A 27 10.71 -4.68 -17.63
C PHE A 27 11.37 -4.26 -18.95
N LYS A 28 12.26 -5.11 -19.48
CA LYS A 28 13.01 -4.82 -20.70
C LYS A 28 12.20 -4.21 -21.86
N ASP A 29 11.00 -4.73 -22.12
CA ASP A 29 10.17 -4.31 -23.27
C ASP A 29 8.79 -3.74 -22.86
N ARG A 30 8.56 -3.51 -21.56
CA ARG A 30 7.23 -3.09 -21.06
C ARG A 30 7.28 -2.43 -19.69
N VAL A 31 6.27 -1.62 -19.42
CA VAL A 31 6.04 -1.03 -18.10
C VAL A 31 4.68 -1.48 -17.58
N GLU A 32 4.65 -2.01 -16.36
CA GLU A 32 3.41 -2.36 -15.67
C GLU A 32 3.17 -1.38 -14.52
N ARG A 33 1.95 -0.83 -14.46
CA ARG A 33 1.54 0.14 -13.44
C ARG A 33 0.32 -0.38 -12.70
N LYS A 34 0.34 -0.28 -11.37
CA LYS A 34 -0.81 -0.68 -10.54
C LYS A 34 -0.95 0.24 -9.35
N ARG A 35 -2.18 0.67 -9.06
CA ARG A 35 -2.47 1.35 -7.80
C ARG A 35 -2.36 0.37 -6.65
N LEU A 36 -1.68 0.78 -5.59
CA LEU A 36 -1.68 0.02 -4.35
C LEU A 36 -2.99 0.28 -3.63
N ILE A 37 -3.49 -0.78 -2.99
CA ILE A 37 -4.64 -0.69 -2.10
C ILE A 37 -4.14 -0.76 -0.66
N LEU A 38 -4.71 0.05 0.24
CA LEU A 38 -4.54 -0.18 1.68
C LEU A 38 -5.28 -1.48 2.01
N ASP A 39 -4.51 -2.55 2.11
CA ASP A 39 -5.01 -3.93 2.20
C ASP A 39 -5.18 -4.35 3.65
N THR A 40 -4.23 -3.95 4.51
CA THR A 40 -4.22 -4.33 5.92
C THR A 40 -3.99 -3.12 6.80
N VAL A 41 -4.75 -3.07 7.89
CA VAL A 41 -4.50 -2.21 9.04
C VAL A 41 -4.45 -3.11 10.26
N LEU A 42 -3.29 -3.16 10.91
CA LEU A 42 -3.10 -3.91 12.15
C LEU A 42 -2.90 -2.93 13.29
N LEU A 43 -3.69 -3.11 14.34
CA LEU A 43 -3.52 -2.40 15.60
C LEU A 43 -2.83 -3.34 16.57
N GLU A 44 -1.72 -2.87 17.15
CA GLU A 44 -0.97 -3.60 18.16
C GLU A 44 -0.93 -2.75 19.44
N PRO A 45 -2.03 -2.67 20.20
CA PRO A 45 -2.14 -1.76 21.34
C PRO A 45 -1.05 -2.00 22.40
N GLU A 46 -0.73 -3.26 22.65
CA GLU A 46 0.32 -3.68 23.60
C GLU A 46 1.72 -3.20 23.20
N LEU A 47 1.96 -3.06 21.90
CA LEU A 47 3.24 -2.57 21.35
C LEU A 47 3.20 -1.05 21.08
N GLY A 48 2.02 -0.42 21.21
CA GLY A 48 1.82 0.98 20.86
C GLY A 48 2.03 1.27 19.36
N THR A 49 1.83 0.27 18.50
CA THR A 49 2.10 0.36 17.05
C THR A 49 0.85 0.20 16.21
N VAL A 50 0.85 0.88 15.07
CA VAL A 50 -0.14 0.70 14.00
C VAL A 50 0.63 0.38 12.73
N VAL A 51 0.29 -0.74 12.10
CA VAL A 51 0.91 -1.17 10.84
C VAL A 51 -0.10 -1.00 9.71
N LEU A 52 0.31 -0.29 8.66
CA LEU A 52 -0.48 -0.05 7.47
C LEU A 52 0.23 -0.69 6.28
N ILE A 53 -0.45 -1.59 5.57
CA ILE A 53 0.13 -2.32 4.43
C ILE A 53 -0.61 -1.92 3.16
N TRP A 54 0.12 -1.25 2.28
CA TRP A 54 -0.31 -1.05 0.91
C TRP A 54 0.19 -2.21 0.05
N ARG A 55 -0.71 -2.85 -0.70
CA ARG A 55 -0.41 -4.02 -1.53
C ARG A 55 -0.78 -3.79 -2.98
N ALA A 56 0.05 -4.29 -3.89
CA ALA A 56 -0.26 -4.48 -5.29
C ALA A 56 0.34 -5.79 -5.80
N SER A 57 -0.30 -6.40 -6.79
CA SER A 57 0.24 -7.53 -7.53
C SER A 57 0.43 -7.12 -8.99
N ILE A 58 1.66 -7.19 -9.47
CA ILE A 58 2.03 -6.88 -10.85
C ILE A 58 2.08 -8.17 -11.67
N VAL A 59 1.51 -8.14 -12.86
CA VAL A 59 1.57 -9.26 -13.78
C VAL A 59 2.96 -9.27 -14.42
N ALA A 60 3.75 -10.29 -14.13
CA ALA A 60 5.11 -10.42 -14.66
C ALA A 60 5.18 -11.14 -16.03
N HIS A 61 4.05 -11.56 -16.61
CA HIS A 61 3.96 -12.17 -17.95
C HIS A 61 4.95 -13.30 -18.26
N ARG A 62 5.29 -14.13 -17.26
CA ARG A 62 6.35 -15.17 -17.32
C ARG A 62 7.77 -14.61 -17.60
N GLN A 63 7.96 -13.31 -17.48
CA GLN A 63 9.18 -12.55 -17.75
C GLN A 63 9.72 -11.88 -16.48
N LEU A 64 9.51 -12.46 -15.30
CA LEU A 64 9.97 -11.88 -14.02
C LEU A 64 11.48 -11.61 -14.01
N HIS A 65 12.28 -12.43 -14.70
CA HIS A 65 13.73 -12.27 -14.85
C HIS A 65 14.14 -11.03 -15.67
N GLN A 66 13.19 -10.36 -16.33
CA GLN A 66 13.43 -9.17 -17.15
C GLN A 66 13.06 -7.87 -16.42
N ILE A 67 12.63 -7.96 -15.15
CA ILE A 67 12.38 -6.79 -14.32
C ILE A 67 13.68 -6.04 -14.10
N GLN A 68 13.67 -4.74 -14.36
CA GLN A 68 14.85 -3.89 -14.23
C GLN A 68 14.80 -3.10 -12.92
N TYR A 69 13.66 -2.50 -12.63
CA TYR A 69 13.40 -1.83 -11.36
C TYR A 69 11.89 -1.73 -11.10
N CYS A 70 11.55 -1.50 -9.83
CA CYS A 70 10.22 -1.08 -9.43
C CYS A 70 10.34 0.12 -8.50
N GLU A 71 9.44 1.07 -8.67
CA GLU A 71 9.32 2.24 -7.81
C GLU A 71 7.89 2.38 -7.29
N VAL A 72 7.77 2.91 -6.08
CA VAL A 72 6.48 3.29 -5.50
C VAL A 72 6.50 4.79 -5.30
N ARG A 73 5.44 5.46 -5.77
CA ARG A 73 5.27 6.90 -5.59
C ARG A 73 3.86 7.23 -5.15
N GLU A 74 3.73 8.36 -4.47
CA GLU A 74 2.42 8.97 -4.24
C GLU A 74 1.90 9.56 -5.56
N LEU A 75 0.60 9.37 -5.82
CA LEU A 75 -0.09 10.00 -6.94
C LEU A 75 -0.56 11.38 -6.53
N GLU A 76 -0.33 12.35 -7.39
CA GLU A 76 -0.89 13.68 -7.24
C GLU A 76 -2.42 13.66 -7.33
N PRO A 77 -3.14 14.64 -6.76
CA PRO A 77 -4.61 14.64 -6.73
C PRO A 77 -5.29 14.59 -8.10
N TRP A 78 -4.65 15.12 -9.15
CA TRP A 78 -5.19 15.12 -10.52
C TRP A 78 -4.81 13.87 -11.32
N GLU A 79 -3.84 13.08 -10.84
CA GLU A 79 -3.44 11.87 -11.54
C GLU A 79 -4.54 10.80 -11.37
N PRO A 80 -4.85 10.06 -12.44
CA PRO A 80 -5.93 9.09 -12.43
C PRO A 80 -5.68 8.01 -11.40
#